data_AF-A0A954ZYP6-F1
#
_entry.id   AF-A0A954ZYP6-F1
#
_cell.length_a   1.000
_cell.length_b   1.000
_cell.length_c   1.000
_cell.angle_alpha   90.00
_cell.angle_beta   90.00
_cell.angle_gamma   90.00
#
_symmetry.space_group_name_H-M   'P 1'
#
loop_
_entity.id
_entity.type
_entity.pdbx_description
1 polymer ?
#
loop_
_entity_poly.entity_id
_entity_poly.type
_entity_poly.pdbx_seq_one_letter_code
_entity_poly.pdbx_strand_id
1 'polypeptide(L)'
;CIVRGNVSSSAGILSSGASSLGAGIKVTGANNLIEENNFTECDWGVLVTGANNFITRNTCSNNTLNWSVVANNKCLVVLGLNSGAISGNSGGTSPGSTNPNANYTY
;
A
#
# COMPACT_ATOMS: atom_id res chain seq x y z
N CYS A 1 -6.86 -12.78 9.26
CA CYS A 1 -5.91 -12.23 10.25
C CYS A 1 -5.88 -10.71 10.15
N ILE A 2 -5.21 -10.02 11.09
CA ILE A 2 -4.98 -8.58 11.01
C ILE A 2 -3.48 -8.37 10.86
N VAL A 3 -3.08 -7.60 9.84
CA VAL A 3 -1.70 -7.16 9.65
C VAL A 3 -1.71 -5.64 9.67
N ARG A 4 -1.14 -5.05 10.74
CA ARG A 4 -1.15 -3.61 10.94
C ARG A 4 0.15 -3.02 11.43
N GLY A 5 0.41 -1.77 11.04
CA GLY A 5 1.50 -0.96 11.59
C GLY A 5 2.90 -1.44 11.23
N ASN A 6 3.05 -2.17 10.11
CA ASN A 6 4.34 -2.70 9.68
C ASN A 6 4.98 -1.81 8.63
N VAL A 7 6.31 -1.85 8.57
CA VAL A 7 7.10 -1.32 7.46
C VAL A 7 7.75 -2.50 6.74
N SER A 8 7.60 -2.57 5.43
CA SER A 8 8.36 -3.50 4.60
C SER A 8 9.07 -2.72 3.50
N SER A 9 10.38 -2.92 3.43
CA SER A 9 11.26 -2.29 2.45
C SER A 9 12.00 -3.35 1.65
N SER A 10 12.25 -3.08 0.38
CA SER A 10 13.15 -3.89 -0.46
C SER A 10 12.71 -5.35 -0.65
N ALA A 11 11.41 -5.64 -0.50
CA ALA A 11 10.89 -7.00 -0.70
C ALA A 11 10.90 -7.33 -2.20
N GLY A 12 11.81 -8.23 -2.60
CA GLY A 12 11.97 -8.62 -4.00
C GLY A 12 13.00 -7.80 -4.77
N ILE A 13 13.66 -6.81 -4.15
CA ILE A 13 14.83 -6.18 -4.79
C ILE A 13 15.91 -7.24 -4.96
N LEU A 14 16.11 -7.63 -6.22
CA LEU A 14 17.11 -8.58 -6.61
C LEU A 14 18.49 -7.94 -6.50
N SER A 15 19.21 -8.20 -5.41
CA SER A 15 20.66 -8.35 -5.55
C SER A 15 20.89 -9.62 -6.38
N SER A 16 21.20 -9.46 -7.66
CA SER A 16 21.71 -10.49 -8.58
C SER A 16 20.83 -11.70 -8.91
N GLY A 17 19.72 -11.49 -9.65
CA GLY A 17 19.22 -12.50 -10.59
C GLY A 17 18.37 -13.66 -10.06
N ALA A 18 17.80 -13.58 -8.85
CA ALA A 18 16.76 -14.53 -8.45
C ALA A 18 15.41 -14.21 -9.14
N SER A 19 14.62 -15.22 -9.49
CA SER A 19 13.35 -15.06 -10.23
C SER A 19 12.11 -14.86 -9.34
N SER A 20 12.29 -14.69 -8.03
CA SER A 20 11.17 -14.52 -7.11
C SER A 20 10.85 -13.05 -6.91
N LEU A 21 9.82 -12.57 -7.59
CA LEU A 21 9.27 -11.26 -7.33
C LEU A 21 8.68 -11.21 -5.90
N GLY A 22 9.02 -10.18 -5.14
CA GLY A 22 8.67 -10.02 -3.73
C GLY A 22 7.54 -9.02 -3.49
N ALA A 23 6.64 -9.34 -2.57
CA ALA A 23 5.59 -8.42 -2.14
C ALA A 23 5.84 -7.97 -0.69
N GLY A 24 5.65 -6.69 -0.40
CA GLY A 24 5.69 -6.17 0.97
C GLY A 24 4.68 -6.89 1.86
N ILE A 25 3.47 -7.13 1.35
CA ILE A 25 2.54 -8.16 1.86
C ILE A 25 1.95 -8.96 0.71
N LYS A 26 1.92 -10.29 0.89
CA LYS A 26 1.15 -11.21 0.06
C LYS A 26 -0.06 -11.77 0.83
N VAL A 27 -1.27 -11.50 0.34
CA VAL A 27 -2.51 -12.05 0.89
C VAL A 27 -3.09 -13.09 -0.05
N THR A 28 -3.10 -14.36 0.39
CA THR A 28 -3.63 -15.49 -0.39
C THR A 28 -5.01 -15.97 0.09
N GLY A 29 -5.34 -15.73 1.35
CA GLY A 29 -6.62 -16.11 1.97
C GLY A 29 -7.70 -15.02 1.90
N ALA A 30 -8.81 -15.28 2.60
CA ALA A 30 -9.93 -14.36 2.77
C ALA A 30 -10.05 -13.87 4.22
N ASN A 31 -10.90 -12.86 4.46
CA ASN A 31 -11.22 -12.32 5.77
C ASN A 31 -10.00 -11.78 6.52
N ASN A 32 -9.11 -11.12 5.78
CA ASN A 32 -7.95 -10.42 6.34
C ASN A 32 -8.19 -8.91 6.36
N LEU A 33 -7.66 -8.26 7.39
CA LEU A 33 -7.55 -6.81 7.49
C LEU A 33 -6.08 -6.42 7.35
N ILE A 34 -5.78 -5.66 6.30
CA ILE A 34 -4.44 -5.11 6.06
C ILE A 34 -4.55 -3.60 6.21
N GLU A 35 -3.97 -3.05 7.27
CA GLU A 35 -4.13 -1.62 7.58
C GLU A 35 -2.89 -0.92 8.13
N GLU A 36 -2.75 0.38 7.92
CA GLU A 36 -1.67 1.19 8.51
C GLU A 36 -0.25 0.67 8.23
N ASN A 37 -0.03 -0.04 7.13
CA ASN A 37 1.29 -0.51 6.75
C ASN A 37 1.94 0.42 5.72
N ASN A 38 3.26 0.48 5.71
CA ASN A 38 4.05 1.24 4.75
C ASN A 38 4.95 0.32 3.92
N PHE A 39 4.78 0.34 2.60
CA PHE A 39 5.51 -0.52 1.66
C PHE A 39 6.36 0.32 0.72
N THR A 40 7.67 0.07 0.74
CA THR A 40 8.58 0.81 -0.13
C THR A 40 9.56 -0.11 -0.84
N GLU A 41 9.96 0.26 -2.06
CA GLU A 41 11.03 -0.43 -2.78
C GLU A 41 10.78 -1.93 -2.98
N CYS A 42 9.53 -2.38 -3.09
CA CYS A 42 9.16 -3.78 -3.31
C CYS A 42 8.80 -4.02 -4.79
N ASP A 43 8.80 -5.28 -5.27
CA ASP A 43 8.22 -5.55 -6.60
C ASP A 43 6.71 -5.32 -6.58
N TRP A 44 6.05 -5.78 -5.52
CA TRP A 44 4.71 -5.33 -5.16
C TRP A 44 4.67 -4.71 -3.77
N GLY A 45 4.00 -3.58 -3.62
CA GLY A 45 3.68 -3.08 -2.29
C GLY A 45 2.73 -4.06 -1.58
N VAL A 46 1.52 -4.19 -2.14
CA VAL A 46 0.53 -5.19 -1.71
C VAL A 46 0.13 -6.08 -2.88
N LEU A 47 0.31 -7.38 -2.71
CA LEU A 47 -0.16 -8.43 -3.62
C LEU A 47 -1.29 -9.23 -2.95
N VAL A 48 -2.50 -9.10 -3.44
CA VAL A 48 -3.67 -9.84 -2.96
C VAL A 48 -4.19 -10.73 -4.07
N THR A 49 -4.01 -12.04 -3.91
CA THR A 49 -4.51 -13.08 -4.84
C THR A 49 -5.78 -13.76 -4.32
N GLY A 50 -6.13 -13.56 -3.04
CA GLY A 50 -7.38 -14.02 -2.44
C GLY A 50 -8.47 -12.95 -2.46
N ALA A 51 -9.74 -13.36 -2.53
CA ALA A 51 -10.89 -12.45 -2.45
C ALA A 51 -11.30 -12.17 -0.99
N ASN A 52 -12.21 -11.21 -0.79
CA ASN A 52 -12.86 -10.91 0.49
C ASN A 52 -11.94 -10.44 1.63
N ASN A 53 -10.95 -9.60 1.31
CA ASN A 53 -10.13 -8.90 2.29
C ASN A 53 -10.53 -7.42 2.38
N PHE A 54 -10.20 -6.78 3.49
CA PHE A 54 -10.32 -5.34 3.68
C PHE A 54 -8.93 -4.72 3.77
N ILE A 55 -8.63 -3.81 2.84
CA ILE A 55 -7.30 -3.23 2.67
C ILE A 55 -7.46 -1.72 2.75
N THR A 56 -6.90 -1.11 3.79
CA THR A 56 -7.25 0.28 4.14
C THR A 56 -6.10 1.02 4.80
N ARG A 57 -5.94 2.33 4.57
CA ARG A 57 -4.97 3.18 5.30
C ARG A 57 -3.51 2.73 5.18
N ASN A 58 -3.18 1.96 4.15
CA ASN A 58 -1.80 1.60 3.84
C ASN A 58 -1.20 2.64 2.89
N THR A 59 0.12 2.72 2.87
CA THR A 59 0.86 3.60 1.97
C THR A 59 1.91 2.85 1.18
N CYS A 60 2.10 3.23 -0.07
CA CYS A 60 3.08 2.63 -0.98
C CYS A 60 3.91 3.71 -1.69
N SER A 61 5.23 3.53 -1.78
CA SER A 61 6.13 4.37 -2.55
C SER A 61 7.22 3.56 -3.23
N ASN A 62 7.72 4.01 -4.37
CA ASN A 62 8.91 3.44 -5.03
C ASN A 62 8.89 1.91 -5.25
N ASN A 63 7.70 1.29 -5.28
CA ASN A 63 7.55 -0.12 -5.64
C ASN A 63 7.43 -0.25 -7.16
N THR A 64 7.80 -1.40 -7.73
CA THR A 64 7.57 -1.68 -9.17
C THR A 64 6.07 -1.62 -9.49
N LEU A 65 5.23 -2.22 -8.64
CA LEU A 65 3.78 -2.05 -8.66
C LEU A 65 3.21 -1.92 -7.24
N ASN A 66 2.65 -0.76 -6.90
CA ASN A 66 2.15 -0.52 -5.54
C ASN A 66 1.01 -1.44 -5.10
N TRP A 67 0.08 -1.76 -6.02
CA TRP A 67 -1.13 -2.51 -5.70
C TRP A 67 -1.43 -3.52 -6.81
N SER A 68 -1.49 -4.80 -6.44
CA SER A 68 -2.03 -5.87 -7.29
C SER A 68 -3.09 -6.60 -6.49
N VAL A 69 -4.36 -6.25 -6.70
CA VAL A 69 -5.47 -6.74 -5.88
C VAL A 69 -6.52 -7.36 -6.79
N VAL A 70 -6.75 -8.66 -6.64
CA VAL A 70 -7.81 -9.36 -7.39
C VAL A 70 -9.20 -8.83 -7.02
N ALA A 71 -10.18 -9.09 -7.88
CA ALA A 71 -11.57 -8.69 -7.68
C ALA A 71 -12.15 -9.18 -6.33
N ASN A 72 -13.24 -8.55 -5.91
CA ASN A 72 -13.99 -8.85 -4.68
C ASN A 72 -13.26 -8.56 -3.35
N ASN A 73 -12.27 -7.67 -3.39
CA ASN A 73 -11.68 -7.08 -2.18
C ASN A 73 -12.26 -5.69 -1.91
N LYS A 74 -12.27 -5.28 -0.65
CA LYS A 74 -12.72 -3.96 -0.21
C LYS A 74 -11.48 -3.08 -0.11
N CYS A 75 -11.26 -2.24 -1.11
CA CYS A 75 -10.05 -1.45 -1.23
C CYS A 75 -10.34 -0.19 -2.06
N LEU A 76 -9.97 0.96 -1.53
CA LEU A 76 -9.89 2.21 -2.29
C LEU A 76 -8.42 2.60 -2.36
N VAL A 77 -7.90 2.77 -3.57
CA VAL A 77 -6.54 3.26 -3.83
C VAL A 77 -6.63 4.66 -4.40
N VAL A 78 -5.83 5.56 -3.85
CA VAL A 78 -5.78 6.96 -4.23
C VAL A 78 -4.33 7.32 -4.53
N LEU A 79 -4.08 7.97 -5.66
CA LEU A 79 -2.80 8.62 -5.88
C LEU A 79 -2.73 9.86 -4.99
N GLY A 80 -1.75 9.89 -4.09
CA GLY A 80 -1.46 11.04 -3.24
C GLY A 80 -1.16 12.25 -4.10
N LEU A 81 -1.79 13.38 -3.77
CA LEU A 81 -1.40 14.67 -4.32
C LEU A 81 -0.35 15.26 -3.40
N ASN A 82 0.68 15.87 -3.97
CA ASN A 82 1.64 16.64 -3.20
C ASN A 82 0.96 17.92 -2.72
N SER A 83 0.95 18.14 -1.41
CA SER A 83 0.56 19.44 -0.89
C SER A 83 1.58 20.50 -1.30
N GLY A 84 1.12 21.74 -1.48
CA GLY A 84 2.03 22.88 -1.42
C GLY A 84 2.78 22.91 -0.09
N ALA A 85 3.88 23.67 -0.02
CA ALA A 85 4.59 23.86 1.23
C ALA A 85 3.66 24.44 2.31
N ILE A 86 3.62 23.80 3.46
CA ILE A 86 2.86 24.25 4.63
C ILE A 86 3.85 24.85 5.61
N SER A 87 3.68 26.14 5.96
CA SER A 87 4.48 26.82 6.97
C SER A 87 3.59 27.77 7.76
N GLY A 88 3.52 27.58 9.07
CA GLY A 88 2.64 28.32 9.97
C GLY A 88 1.65 27.43 10.72
N ASN A 89 0.74 28.06 11.47
CA ASN A 89 -0.18 27.37 12.40
C ASN A 89 -1.40 26.71 11.73
N SER A 90 -1.52 26.80 10.42
CA SER A 90 -2.66 26.28 9.66
C SER A 90 -2.26 26.00 8.22
N GLY A 91 -2.91 25.00 7.60
CA GLY A 91 -3.02 24.92 6.15
C GLY A 91 -2.47 23.65 5.50
N GLY A 92 -2.54 23.70 4.17
CA GLY A 92 -2.26 22.61 3.24
C GLY A 92 -3.48 21.75 2.94
N THR A 93 -3.63 21.37 1.68
CA THR A 93 -4.66 20.44 1.23
C THR A 93 -3.98 19.28 0.54
N SER A 94 -3.94 18.14 1.22
CA SER A 94 -3.67 16.79 0.71
C SER A 94 -4.05 15.83 1.84
N PRO A 95 -4.61 14.63 1.57
CA PRO A 95 -4.39 13.85 0.36
C PRO A 95 -5.64 13.73 -0.55
N GLY A 96 -5.48 13.20 -1.76
CA GLY A 96 -6.47 13.20 -2.87
C GLY A 96 -7.80 12.45 -2.67
N SER A 97 -8.23 12.20 -1.43
CA SER A 97 -9.54 11.66 -1.08
C SER A 97 -9.94 12.06 0.34
N THR A 98 -11.24 12.23 0.58
CA THR A 98 -11.81 12.46 1.93
C THR A 98 -12.18 11.15 2.65
N ASN A 99 -11.99 10.00 2.01
CA ASN A 99 -12.29 8.72 2.62
C ASN A 99 -11.18 8.34 3.62
N PRO A 100 -11.47 8.24 4.93
CA PRO A 100 -10.46 7.93 5.94
C PRO A 100 -9.87 6.53 5.79
N ASN A 101 -10.49 5.66 4.98
CA ASN A 101 -10.07 4.30 4.72
C ASN A 101 -9.27 4.12 3.41
N ALA A 102 -8.93 5.21 2.71
CA ALA A 102 -8.16 5.15 1.47
C ALA A 102 -6.73 4.63 1.72
N ASN A 103 -6.19 3.92 0.73
CA ASN A 103 -4.77 3.58 0.64
C ASN A 103 -4.10 4.55 -0.33
N TYR A 104 -2.87 4.99 -0.04
CA TYR A 104 -2.21 6.04 -0.81
C TYR A 104 -0.93 5.55 -1.49
N THR A 105 -0.81 5.87 -2.77
CA THR A 105 0.49 5.87 -3.46
C THR A 105 1.13 7.25 -3.31
N TYR A 106 2.42 7.33 -2.94
CA TYR A 106 3.22 8.56 -2.99
C TYR A 106 3.80 8.82 -4.39
#